data_AF-A0A7C0YLI7-F1
#
_entry.id   AF-A0A7C0YLI7-F1
#
_cell.length_a   1.000
_cell.length_b   1.000
_cell.length_c   1.000
_cell.angle_alpha   90.00
_cell.angle_beta   90.00
_cell.angle_gamma   90.00
#
_symmetry.space_group_name_H-M   'P 1'
#
loop_
_entity.id
_entity.type
_entity.pdbx_description
1 polymer ?
#
loop_
_entity_poly.entity_id
_entity_poly.type
_entity_poly.pdbx_seq_one_letter_code
_entity_poly.pdbx_strand_id
1 'polypeptide(L)'
;MAKLTVFFLVIFLTLLSLLSFFNKASVNLTVWKGVTYEDIPIIALIFISAALGILSMFIIATIRDARRYIHSWQIQRKQKKESRIQESYSKGLEAFFVSRYEEARELFTRVIESDPSHLNALLRLGDIAFIEKDFVKAKDCYLKAEELKPRSIEVLLSLEKVSEAQQKWRETIQYLDSILKIDGENTNILYRKRDIYEKNRKWEELMEVQHKILKCKLSAEDEQEENKKLLGYKYELGRYYLETGSVDKAIKILKSVIKSDKDFIAAYLALAGAYFGGNNKEAQAILIKGYEETSSLVFLTSLEDHFITEGEPGTIIDIYQKAVQKDPKDLRLQFFLAKLYYRLEMIDYALDTINAIDPSAFDYPGLHALLGSVYERRSEYEKAVNEFRKSLKVEKMLLVPFCCSNCNYISNEWSGRCPECKSWNTFILDINEICKIRKRQGSA
;
A
#
# COMPACT_ATOMS: atom_id res chain seq x y z
N MET A 1 -24.36 65.79 2.80
CA MET A 1 -24.05 66.24 4.17
C MET A 1 -23.46 67.64 4.22
N ALA A 2 -22.45 67.98 3.40
CA ALA A 2 -21.81 69.31 3.41
C ALA A 2 -22.77 70.52 3.21
N LYS A 3 -23.80 70.41 2.35
CA LYS A 3 -24.78 71.49 2.13
C LYS A 3 -25.66 71.78 3.36
N LEU A 4 -26.00 70.75 4.15
CA LEU A 4 -26.83 70.87 5.34
C LEU A 4 -26.04 71.49 6.51
N THR A 5 -24.78 71.10 6.66
CA THR A 5 -23.87 71.67 7.68
C THR A 5 -23.56 73.15 7.41
N VAL A 6 -23.38 73.53 6.13
CA VAL A 6 -23.18 74.95 5.76
C VAL A 6 -24.43 75.77 6.07
N PHE A 7 -25.63 75.23 5.80
CA PHE A 7 -26.89 75.90 6.11
C PHE A 7 -27.09 76.15 7.62
N PHE A 8 -26.87 75.13 8.46
CA PHE A 8 -26.94 75.30 9.93
C PHE A 8 -25.85 76.23 10.47
N LEU A 9 -24.65 76.24 9.87
CA LEU A 9 -23.59 77.17 10.24
C LEU A 9 -23.99 78.62 9.92
N VAL A 10 -24.61 78.86 8.76
CA VAL A 10 -25.11 80.20 8.38
C VAL A 10 -26.20 80.65 9.34
N ILE A 11 -27.17 79.79 9.70
CA ILE A 11 -28.21 80.11 10.69
C ILE A 11 -27.61 80.40 12.07
N PHE A 12 -26.63 79.60 12.49
CA PHE A 12 -25.95 79.81 13.78
C PHE A 12 -25.20 81.14 13.81
N LEU A 13 -24.48 81.48 12.73
CA LEU A 13 -23.76 82.75 12.60
C LEU A 13 -24.71 83.95 12.53
N THR A 14 -25.86 83.84 11.87
CA THR A 14 -26.86 84.93 11.82
C THR A 14 -27.53 85.16 13.17
N LEU A 15 -27.93 84.09 13.89
CA LEU A 15 -28.45 84.18 15.27
C LEU A 15 -27.42 84.79 16.24
N LEU A 16 -26.15 84.41 16.11
CA LEU A 16 -25.05 84.96 16.90
C LEU A 16 -24.76 86.44 16.59
N SER A 17 -24.79 86.84 15.32
CA SER A 17 -24.63 88.25 14.92
C SER A 17 -25.75 89.12 15.49
N LEU A 18 -26.97 88.59 15.55
CA LEU A 18 -28.13 89.26 16.13
C LEU A 18 -27.95 89.43 17.64
N LEU A 19 -27.53 88.37 18.36
CA LEU A 19 -27.19 88.42 19.78
C LEU A 19 -26.03 89.39 20.08
N SER A 20 -25.05 89.48 19.18
CA SER A 20 -23.92 90.41 19.30
C SER A 20 -24.33 91.88 19.26
N PHE A 21 -25.41 92.21 18.53
CA PHE A 21 -25.90 93.57 18.38
C PHE A 21 -26.68 94.05 19.61
N PHE A 22 -27.42 93.15 20.27
CA PHE A 22 -28.30 93.50 21.39
C PHE A 22 -27.67 93.33 22.78
N ASN A 23 -26.64 92.50 22.94
CA ASN A 23 -26.05 92.23 24.25
C ASN A 23 -24.75 93.03 24.47
N LYS A 24 -24.81 94.13 25.22
CA LYS A 24 -23.67 95.02 25.50
C LYS A 24 -22.95 94.72 26.83
N ALA A 25 -23.30 93.63 27.51
CA ALA A 25 -22.72 93.30 28.80
C ALA A 25 -21.25 92.84 28.67
N SER A 26 -20.38 93.44 29.49
CA SER A 26 -18.97 93.10 29.61
C SER A 26 -18.66 92.47 30.97
N VAL A 27 -17.59 91.70 31.03
CA VAL A 27 -17.10 91.05 32.25
C VAL A 27 -15.59 91.18 32.33
N ASN A 28 -15.08 91.43 33.55
CA ASN A 28 -13.65 91.42 33.82
C ASN A 28 -13.19 89.97 33.97
N LEU A 29 -12.31 89.52 33.09
CA LEU A 29 -11.81 88.15 33.06
C LEU A 29 -10.40 88.10 33.62
N THR A 30 -10.22 87.49 34.78
CA THR A 30 -8.91 87.25 35.38
C THR A 30 -8.35 85.93 34.85
N VAL A 31 -7.28 86.00 34.06
CA VAL A 31 -6.60 84.84 33.50
C VAL A 31 -5.34 84.54 34.32
N TRP A 32 -4.77 83.35 34.12
CA TRP A 32 -3.64 82.79 34.86
C TRP A 32 -2.55 83.82 35.23
N LYS A 33 -2.11 83.79 36.50
CA LYS A 33 -1.16 84.72 37.15
C LYS A 33 -1.67 86.16 37.29
N GLY A 34 -2.96 86.35 37.54
CA GLY A 34 -3.51 87.63 37.98
C GLY A 34 -3.61 88.70 36.88
N VAL A 35 -3.48 88.30 35.62
CA VAL A 35 -3.67 89.21 34.48
C VAL A 35 -5.18 89.38 34.27
N THR A 36 -5.71 90.56 34.57
CA THR A 36 -7.12 90.92 34.37
C THR A 36 -7.30 91.63 33.04
N TYR A 37 -8.15 91.05 32.18
CA TYR A 37 -8.66 91.73 31.01
C TYR A 37 -10.00 92.36 31.38
N GLU A 38 -10.07 93.69 31.33
CA GLU A 38 -11.26 94.45 31.66
C GLU A 38 -12.16 94.59 30.42
N ASP A 39 -13.46 94.67 30.66
CA ASP A 39 -14.48 94.93 29.64
C ASP A 39 -14.58 93.94 28.47
N ILE A 40 -14.28 92.65 28.69
CA ILE A 40 -14.50 91.63 27.64
C ILE A 40 -16.01 91.43 27.42
N PRO A 41 -16.52 91.56 26.19
CA PRO A 41 -17.92 91.27 25.88
C PRO A 41 -18.25 89.80 26.12
N ILE A 42 -19.37 89.49 26.79
CA ILE A 42 -19.82 88.11 27.05
C ILE A 42 -19.94 87.29 25.75
N ILE A 43 -20.35 87.94 24.66
CA ILE A 43 -20.45 87.33 23.32
C ILE A 43 -19.10 86.80 22.84
N ALA A 44 -17.98 87.48 23.13
CA ALA A 44 -16.64 87.03 22.75
C ALA A 44 -16.28 85.70 23.46
N LEU A 45 -16.67 85.54 24.73
CA LEU A 45 -16.49 84.28 25.47
C LEU A 45 -17.35 83.14 24.87
N ILE A 46 -18.59 83.44 24.45
CA ILE A 46 -19.45 82.47 23.75
C ILE A 46 -18.83 82.03 22.42
N PHE A 47 -18.25 82.97 21.65
CA PHE A 47 -17.53 82.65 20.42
C PHE A 47 -16.31 81.75 20.66
N ILE A 48 -15.52 82.03 21.68
CA ILE A 48 -14.34 81.23 22.03
C ILE A 48 -14.77 79.81 22.45
N SER A 49 -15.81 79.67 23.26
CA SER A 49 -16.34 78.37 23.69
C SER A 49 -16.89 77.54 22.51
N ALA A 50 -17.68 78.16 21.64
CA ALA A 50 -18.20 77.51 20.43
C ALA A 50 -17.07 77.11 19.47
N ALA A 51 -16.07 77.97 19.28
CA ALA A 51 -14.90 77.68 18.46
C ALA A 51 -14.08 76.51 19.02
N LEU A 52 -13.88 76.43 20.33
CA LEU A 52 -13.23 75.29 21.00
C LEU A 52 -14.02 73.99 20.84
N GLY A 53 -15.36 74.06 20.93
CA GLY A 53 -16.25 72.92 20.68
C GLY A 53 -16.12 72.39 19.24
N ILE A 54 -16.17 73.28 18.25
CA ILE A 54 -15.98 72.92 16.83
C ILE A 54 -14.58 72.35 16.58
N LEU A 55 -13.54 72.97 17.16
CA LEU A 55 -12.16 72.53 17.04
C LEU A 55 -11.98 71.13 17.64
N SER A 56 -12.52 70.87 18.83
CA SER A 56 -12.46 69.55 19.47
C SER A 56 -13.23 68.49 18.68
N MET A 57 -14.41 68.80 18.15
CA MET A 57 -15.17 67.90 17.27
C MET A 57 -14.40 67.58 15.99
N PHE A 58 -13.75 68.58 15.38
CA PHE A 58 -12.93 68.40 14.20
C PHE A 58 -11.69 67.53 14.49
N ILE A 59 -11.02 67.74 15.63
CA ILE A 59 -9.91 66.90 16.09
C ILE A 59 -10.37 65.46 16.29
N ILE A 60 -11.51 65.23 16.95
CA ILE A 60 -12.05 63.88 17.17
C ILE A 60 -12.44 63.22 15.84
N ALA A 61 -13.09 63.96 14.93
CA ALA A 61 -13.50 63.45 13.63
C ALA A 61 -12.29 63.08 12.75
N THR A 62 -11.27 63.94 12.70
CA THR A 62 -10.03 63.67 11.95
C THR A 62 -9.27 62.48 12.51
N ILE A 63 -9.15 62.34 13.84
CA ILE A 63 -8.54 61.16 14.48
C ILE A 63 -9.34 59.89 14.14
N ARG A 64 -10.68 59.95 14.19
CA ARG A 64 -11.56 58.80 13.88
C ARG A 64 -11.44 58.38 12.41
N ASP A 65 -11.40 59.33 11.49
CA ASP A 65 -11.30 59.06 10.05
C ASP A 65 -9.89 58.59 9.67
N ALA A 66 -8.85 59.14 10.28
CA ALA A 66 -7.48 58.64 10.15
C ALA A 66 -7.35 57.20 10.64
N ARG A 67 -7.93 56.85 11.80
CA ARG A 67 -7.97 55.45 12.29
C ARG A 67 -8.71 54.52 11.32
N ARG A 68 -9.87 54.93 10.81
CA ARG A 68 -10.64 54.14 9.83
C ARG A 68 -9.87 53.93 8.54
N TYR A 69 -9.19 54.96 8.04
CA TYR A 69 -8.35 54.88 6.84
C TYR A 69 -7.13 53.97 7.04
N ILE A 70 -6.43 54.08 8.17
CA ILE A 70 -5.30 53.19 8.49
C ILE A 70 -5.77 51.73 8.58
N HIS A 71 -6.92 51.50 9.21
CA HIS A 71 -7.48 50.16 9.35
C HIS A 71 -7.89 49.56 7.99
N SER A 72 -8.60 50.33 7.15
CA SER A 72 -8.97 49.87 5.80
C SER A 72 -7.75 49.64 4.91
N TRP A 73 -6.73 50.49 5.01
CA TRP A 73 -5.46 50.32 4.30
C TRP A 73 -4.71 49.06 4.75
N GLN A 74 -4.67 48.77 6.05
CA GLN A 74 -4.08 47.54 6.58
C GLN A 74 -4.81 46.29 6.05
N ILE A 75 -6.14 46.30 6.02
CA ILE A 75 -6.95 45.20 5.47
C ILE A 75 -6.67 45.03 3.97
N GLN A 76 -6.71 46.11 3.18
CA GLN A 76 -6.42 46.04 1.74
C GLN A 76 -5.02 45.53 1.46
N ARG A 77 -4.02 45.96 2.23
CA ARG A 77 -2.64 45.50 2.10
C ARG A 77 -2.51 44.01 2.44
N LYS A 78 -3.22 43.53 3.47
CA LYS A 78 -3.28 42.11 3.83
C LYS A 78 -3.95 41.28 2.73
N GLN A 79 -5.12 41.71 2.24
CA GLN A 79 -5.83 41.03 1.15
C GLN A 79 -5.01 40.97 -0.14
N LYS A 80 -4.31 42.06 -0.49
CA LYS A 80 -3.44 42.09 -1.67
C LYS A 80 -2.24 41.14 -1.50
N LYS A 81 -1.70 41.01 -0.28
CA LYS A 81 -0.65 40.02 0.02
C LYS A 81 -1.19 38.59 -0.14
N GLU A 82 -2.34 38.27 0.46
CA GLU A 82 -2.98 36.94 0.38
C GLU A 82 -3.32 36.57 -1.07
N SER A 83 -3.89 37.48 -1.85
CA SER A 83 -4.19 37.27 -3.27
C SER A 83 -2.94 36.98 -4.09
N ARG A 84 -1.82 37.68 -3.83
CA ARG A 84 -0.54 37.44 -4.51
C ARG A 84 0.07 36.08 -4.15
N ILE A 85 -0.07 35.66 -2.88
CA ILE A 85 0.35 34.33 -2.43
C ILE A 85 -0.47 33.26 -3.15
N GLN A 86 -1.80 33.40 -3.17
CA GLN A 86 -2.71 32.47 -3.83
C GLN A 86 -2.42 32.35 -5.34
N GLU A 87 -2.17 33.47 -6.02
CA GLU A 87 -1.80 33.49 -7.44
C GLU A 87 -0.46 32.79 -7.69
N SER A 88 0.53 33.02 -6.83
CA SER A 88 1.84 32.36 -6.94
C SER A 88 1.71 30.85 -6.70
N TYR A 89 0.88 30.46 -5.72
CA TYR A 89 0.58 29.07 -5.43
C TYR A 89 -0.16 28.38 -6.59
N SER A 90 -1.14 29.04 -7.20
CA SER A 90 -1.87 28.46 -8.35
C SER A 90 -0.97 28.27 -9.57
N LYS A 91 -0.08 29.23 -9.88
CA LYS A 91 0.92 29.06 -10.94
C LYS A 91 1.91 27.95 -10.62
N GLY A 92 2.31 27.84 -9.34
CA GLY A 92 3.18 26.75 -8.87
C GLY A 92 2.53 25.38 -9.06
N LEU A 93 1.23 25.25 -8.79
CA LEU A 93 0.47 24.02 -9.04
C LEU A 93 0.40 23.69 -10.53
N GLU A 94 0.11 24.68 -11.39
CA GLU A 94 0.10 24.47 -12.84
C GLU A 94 1.46 23.94 -13.34
N ALA A 95 2.56 24.61 -12.95
CA ALA A 95 3.91 24.17 -13.28
C ALA A 95 4.19 22.75 -12.75
N PHE A 96 3.75 22.42 -11.54
CA PHE A 96 3.90 21.10 -10.94
C PHE A 96 3.20 19.99 -11.73
N PHE A 97 1.94 20.22 -12.14
CA PHE A 97 1.17 19.24 -12.92
C PHE A 97 1.67 19.08 -14.37
N VAL A 98 2.34 20.09 -14.92
CA VAL A 98 3.03 20.04 -16.23
C VAL A 98 4.49 19.52 -16.09
N SER A 99 4.86 18.99 -14.92
CA SER A 99 6.20 18.45 -14.62
C SER A 99 7.35 19.46 -14.75
N ARG A 100 7.07 20.76 -14.69
CA ARG A 100 8.09 21.83 -14.62
C ARG A 100 8.52 22.05 -13.18
N TYR A 101 9.21 21.05 -12.62
CA TYR A 101 9.50 20.99 -11.19
C TYR A 101 10.38 22.14 -10.67
N GLU A 102 11.35 22.61 -11.45
CA GLU A 102 12.18 23.76 -11.07
C GLU A 102 11.36 25.05 -10.93
N GLU A 103 10.53 25.36 -11.93
CA GLU A 103 9.63 26.53 -11.89
C GLU A 103 8.63 26.42 -10.73
N ALA A 104 8.04 25.24 -10.53
CA ALA A 104 7.13 24.98 -9.41
C ALA A 104 7.84 25.19 -8.07
N ARG A 105 9.08 24.71 -7.91
CA ARG A 105 9.87 24.86 -6.68
C ARG A 105 10.15 26.33 -6.38
N GLU A 106 10.50 27.14 -7.37
CA GLU A 106 10.69 28.58 -7.19
C GLU A 106 9.39 29.28 -6.76
N LEU A 107 8.27 28.94 -7.38
CA LEU A 107 6.96 29.52 -7.08
C LEU A 107 6.49 29.14 -5.67
N PHE A 108 6.64 27.88 -5.28
CA PHE A 108 6.30 27.44 -3.91
C PHE A 108 7.26 28.00 -2.87
N THR A 109 8.55 28.13 -3.18
CA THR A 109 9.51 28.79 -2.26
C THR A 109 9.09 30.24 -2.00
N ARG A 110 8.71 30.99 -3.03
CA ARG A 110 8.16 32.36 -2.88
C ARG A 110 6.89 32.43 -2.03
N VAL A 111 6.04 31.41 -2.13
CA VAL A 111 4.85 31.27 -1.27
C VAL A 111 5.26 31.10 0.19
N ILE A 112 6.21 30.20 0.48
CA ILE A 112 6.72 29.95 1.83
C ILE A 112 7.46 31.15 2.43
N GLU A 113 8.23 31.89 1.63
CA GLU A 113 8.87 33.14 2.08
C GLU A 113 7.84 34.20 2.49
N SER A 114 6.68 34.23 1.82
CA SER A 114 5.61 35.17 2.10
C SER A 114 4.70 34.72 3.25
N ASP A 115 4.48 33.43 3.37
CA ASP A 115 3.70 32.74 4.39
C ASP A 115 4.34 31.38 4.74
N PRO A 116 5.19 31.35 5.78
CA PRO A 116 5.84 30.11 6.24
C PRO A 116 4.85 29.04 6.74
N SER A 117 3.60 29.43 7.04
CA SER A 117 2.56 28.53 7.53
C SER A 117 1.67 27.95 6.42
N HIS A 118 2.03 28.16 5.15
CA HIS A 118 1.25 27.69 4.02
C HIS A 118 1.41 26.17 3.79
N LEU A 119 0.60 25.38 4.50
CA LEU A 119 0.64 23.90 4.54
C LEU A 119 0.79 23.25 3.15
N ASN A 120 -0.08 23.60 2.20
CA ASN A 120 -0.09 22.94 0.89
C ASN A 120 1.15 23.26 0.05
N ALA A 121 1.82 24.39 0.29
CA ALA A 121 3.05 24.72 -0.43
C ALA A 121 4.23 23.93 0.14
N LEU A 122 4.27 23.71 1.46
CA LEU A 122 5.24 22.79 2.08
C LEU A 122 5.06 21.37 1.59
N LEU A 123 3.83 20.87 1.51
CA LEU A 123 3.54 19.55 0.95
C LEU A 123 4.03 19.43 -0.50
N ARG A 124 3.72 20.41 -1.37
CA ARG A 124 4.18 20.37 -2.77
C ARG A 124 5.69 20.49 -2.93
N LEU A 125 6.37 21.29 -2.10
CA LEU A 125 7.84 21.30 -2.07
C LEU A 125 8.41 19.94 -1.65
N GLY A 126 7.79 19.28 -0.66
CA GLY A 126 8.13 17.92 -0.28
C GLY A 126 7.89 16.91 -1.40
N ASP A 127 6.77 17.03 -2.12
CA ASP A 127 6.42 16.18 -3.26
C ASP A 127 7.46 16.30 -4.40
N ILE A 128 7.89 17.53 -4.71
CA ILE A 128 8.94 17.80 -5.68
C ILE A 128 10.25 17.14 -5.24
N ALA A 129 10.68 17.37 -4.00
CA ALA A 129 11.91 16.76 -3.46
C ALA A 129 11.83 15.23 -3.45
N PHE A 130 10.66 14.65 -3.19
CA PHE A 130 10.44 13.21 -3.25
C PHE A 130 10.59 12.66 -4.68
N ILE A 131 10.03 13.34 -5.68
CA ILE A 131 10.16 12.96 -7.11
C ILE A 131 11.63 12.99 -7.53
N GLU A 132 12.38 13.97 -7.04
CA GLU A 132 13.83 14.12 -7.26
C GLU A 132 14.68 13.13 -6.44
N LYS A 133 14.03 12.29 -5.62
CA LYS A 133 14.66 11.33 -4.70
C LYS A 133 15.54 11.97 -3.62
N ASP A 134 15.40 13.29 -3.40
CA ASP A 134 15.96 13.97 -2.23
C ASP A 134 15.04 13.74 -1.02
N PHE A 135 15.09 12.52 -0.51
CA PHE A 135 14.23 12.09 0.60
C PHE A 135 14.51 12.83 1.90
N VAL A 136 15.70 13.44 2.06
CA VAL A 136 16.03 14.23 3.25
C VAL A 136 15.25 15.54 3.22
N LYS A 137 15.35 16.30 2.11
CA LYS A 137 14.57 17.54 1.97
C LYS A 137 13.07 17.28 1.95
N ALA A 138 12.62 16.20 1.31
CA ALA A 138 11.21 15.82 1.31
C ALA A 138 10.71 15.63 2.75
N LYS A 139 11.44 14.87 3.57
CA LYS A 139 11.10 14.65 4.98
C LYS A 139 11.08 15.97 5.76
N ASP A 140 12.05 16.85 5.59
CA ASP A 140 12.10 18.15 6.27
C ASP A 140 10.88 19.03 5.93
N CYS A 141 10.47 19.08 4.66
CA CYS A 141 9.27 19.79 4.22
C CYS A 141 8.00 19.21 4.87
N TYR A 142 7.88 17.89 4.92
CA TYR A 142 6.72 17.22 5.51
C TYR A 142 6.68 17.31 7.04
N LEU A 143 7.83 17.31 7.73
CA LEU A 143 7.90 17.53 9.18
C LEU A 143 7.45 18.95 9.55
N LYS A 144 7.86 19.97 8.78
CA LYS A 144 7.33 21.33 8.95
C LYS A 144 5.82 21.39 8.72
N ALA A 145 5.31 20.65 7.74
CA ALA A 145 3.86 20.53 7.52
C ALA A 145 3.14 19.86 8.72
N GLU A 146 3.79 18.88 9.37
CA GLU A 146 3.28 18.20 10.56
C GLU A 146 3.23 19.12 11.78
N GLU A 147 4.24 19.99 11.96
CA GLU A 147 4.24 21.02 13.02
C GLU A 147 3.05 21.99 12.89
N LEU A 148 2.69 22.37 11.66
CA LEU A 148 1.56 23.27 11.40
C LEU A 148 0.20 22.60 11.63
N LYS A 149 0.08 21.34 11.23
CA LYS A 149 -1.17 20.58 11.36
C LYS A 149 -0.90 19.15 11.87
N PRO A 150 -0.70 19.00 13.19
CA PRO A 150 -0.48 17.68 13.78
C PRO A 150 -1.67 16.75 13.49
N ARG A 151 -1.39 15.47 13.29
CA ARG A 151 -2.41 14.43 13.00
C ARG A 151 -3.20 14.68 11.70
N SER A 152 -2.66 15.45 10.75
CA SER A 152 -3.22 15.50 9.40
C SER A 152 -2.92 14.20 8.65
N ILE A 153 -3.96 13.46 8.23
CA ILE A 153 -3.79 12.19 7.48
C ILE A 153 -2.96 12.40 6.21
N GLU A 154 -3.18 13.49 5.47
CA GLU A 154 -2.40 13.83 4.26
C GLU A 154 -0.90 13.99 4.54
N VAL A 155 -0.55 14.65 5.64
CA VAL A 155 0.84 14.86 6.05
C VAL A 155 1.47 13.54 6.52
N LEU A 156 0.75 12.78 7.35
CA LEU A 156 1.20 11.48 7.84
C LEU A 156 1.43 10.49 6.69
N LEU A 157 0.55 10.49 5.67
CA LEU A 157 0.73 9.69 4.45
C LEU A 157 1.97 10.12 3.67
N SER A 158 2.26 11.42 3.62
CA SER A 158 3.45 11.94 2.96
C SER A 158 4.73 11.50 3.68
N LEU A 159 4.76 11.61 5.02
CA LEU A 159 5.88 11.14 5.86
C LEU A 159 6.08 9.62 5.79
N GLU A 160 4.97 8.87 5.80
CA GLU A 160 4.97 7.43 5.61
C GLU A 160 5.59 7.05 4.26
N LYS A 161 5.19 7.73 3.17
CA LYS A 161 5.69 7.48 1.83
C LYS A 161 7.20 7.73 1.71
N VAL A 162 7.71 8.80 2.33
CA VAL A 162 9.17 9.05 2.39
C VAL A 162 9.88 7.96 3.19
N SER A 163 9.31 7.56 4.33
CA SER A 163 9.90 6.55 5.19
C SER A 163 9.94 5.17 4.52
N GLU A 164 8.89 4.82 3.76
CA GLU A 164 8.82 3.60 2.97
C GLU A 164 9.89 3.62 1.86
N ALA A 165 10.03 4.74 1.14
CA ALA A 165 11.05 4.90 0.09
C ALA A 165 12.49 4.80 0.65
N GLN A 166 12.70 5.23 1.89
CA GLN A 166 13.96 5.07 2.63
C GLN A 166 14.13 3.66 3.24
N GLN A 167 13.17 2.74 3.06
CA GLN A 167 13.12 1.41 3.68
C GLN A 167 13.18 1.44 5.22
N LYS A 168 12.74 2.54 5.83
CA LYS A 168 12.66 2.70 7.29
C LYS A 168 11.35 2.10 7.80
N TRP A 169 11.29 0.77 7.82
CA TRP A 169 10.06 0.01 8.10
C TRP A 169 9.44 0.36 9.46
N ARG A 170 10.26 0.54 10.50
CA ARG A 170 9.76 0.90 11.83
C ARG A 170 9.06 2.27 11.85
N GLU A 171 9.66 3.28 11.24
CA GLU A 171 9.06 4.62 11.12
C GLU A 171 7.79 4.59 10.26
N THR A 172 7.84 3.85 9.15
CA THR A 172 6.68 3.67 8.24
C THR A 172 5.48 3.10 8.99
N ILE A 173 5.69 2.03 9.77
CA ILE A 173 4.66 1.42 10.61
C ILE A 173 4.14 2.39 11.68
N GLN A 174 5.01 3.21 12.31
CA GLN A 174 4.59 4.21 13.29
C GLN A 174 3.68 5.29 12.68
N TYR A 175 3.97 5.74 11.46
CA TYR A 175 3.10 6.69 10.75
C TYR A 175 1.76 6.06 10.38
N LEU A 176 1.75 4.82 9.86
CA LEU A 176 0.51 4.08 9.58
C LEU A 176 -0.33 3.88 10.85
N ASP A 177 0.30 3.53 11.98
CA ASP A 177 -0.38 3.40 13.28
C ASP A 177 -0.93 4.74 13.78
N SER A 178 -0.25 5.85 13.49
CA SER A 178 -0.74 7.19 13.83
C SER A 178 -1.97 7.57 12.99
N ILE A 179 -2.03 7.14 11.73
CA ILE A 179 -3.21 7.30 10.87
C ILE A 179 -4.35 6.42 11.39
N LEU A 180 -4.09 5.15 11.74
CA LEU A 180 -5.09 4.22 12.29
C LEU A 180 -5.62 4.64 13.67
N LYS A 181 -4.91 5.49 14.41
CA LYS A 181 -5.46 6.11 15.64
C LYS A 181 -6.53 7.16 15.36
N ILE A 182 -6.51 7.77 14.17
CA ILE A 182 -7.49 8.76 13.72
C ILE A 182 -8.66 8.06 13.05
N ASP A 183 -8.35 7.12 12.14
CA ASP A 183 -9.30 6.34 11.37
C ASP A 183 -8.96 4.85 11.45
N GLY A 184 -9.48 4.19 12.50
CA GLY A 184 -9.12 2.82 12.87
C GLY A 184 -9.66 1.74 11.95
N GLU A 185 -10.63 2.07 11.09
CA GLU A 185 -11.23 1.13 10.14
C GLU A 185 -10.80 1.40 8.70
N ASN A 186 -9.79 2.26 8.48
CA ASN A 186 -9.28 2.55 7.15
C ASN A 186 -8.60 1.32 6.53
N THR A 187 -9.34 0.59 5.70
CA THR A 187 -8.89 -0.66 5.09
C THR A 187 -7.66 -0.45 4.19
N ASN A 188 -7.56 0.69 3.51
CA ASN A 188 -6.41 1.00 2.66
C ASN A 188 -5.11 1.12 3.49
N ILE A 189 -5.16 1.78 4.65
CA ILE A 189 -4.01 1.89 5.56
C ILE A 189 -3.66 0.52 6.16
N LEU A 190 -4.67 -0.28 6.50
CA LEU A 190 -4.44 -1.66 6.96
C LEU A 190 -3.79 -2.53 5.88
N TYR A 191 -4.19 -2.41 4.60
CA TYR A 191 -3.54 -3.11 3.49
C TYR A 191 -2.08 -2.70 3.35
N ARG A 192 -1.78 -1.39 3.35
CA ARG A 192 -0.38 -0.93 3.29
C ARG A 192 0.45 -1.45 4.45
N LYS A 193 -0.12 -1.46 5.67
CA LYS A 193 0.53 -2.02 6.85
C LYS A 193 0.81 -3.52 6.70
N ARG A 194 -0.16 -4.29 6.21
CA ARG A 194 -0.05 -5.73 5.92
C ARG A 194 1.05 -5.99 4.90
N ASP A 195 1.06 -5.26 3.79
CA ASP A 195 2.02 -5.45 2.70
C ASP A 195 3.47 -5.17 3.16
N ILE A 196 3.67 -4.22 4.07
CA ILE A 196 4.99 -3.97 4.69
C ILE A 196 5.40 -5.15 5.59
N TYR A 197 4.49 -5.69 6.41
CA TYR A 197 4.82 -6.88 7.21
C TYR A 197 5.09 -8.10 6.34
N GLU A 198 4.37 -8.24 5.23
CA GLU A 198 4.58 -9.32 4.27
C GLU A 198 5.96 -9.24 3.62
N LYS A 199 6.35 -8.07 3.09
CA LYS A 199 7.68 -7.83 2.51
C LYS A 199 8.81 -8.18 3.49
N ASN A 200 8.58 -7.93 4.79
CA ASN A 200 9.55 -8.17 5.85
C ASN A 200 9.42 -9.54 6.54
N ARG A 201 8.55 -10.44 6.05
CA ARG A 201 8.26 -11.76 6.62
C ARG A 201 7.90 -11.71 8.12
N LYS A 202 7.21 -10.64 8.55
CA LYS A 202 6.69 -10.44 9.91
C LYS A 202 5.30 -11.04 10.04
N TRP A 203 5.26 -12.37 10.02
CA TRP A 203 4.02 -13.13 9.84
C TRP A 203 3.08 -13.04 11.04
N GLU A 204 3.59 -12.98 12.27
CA GLU A 204 2.74 -12.78 13.46
C GLU A 204 2.01 -11.43 13.42
N GLU A 205 2.75 -10.34 13.22
CA GLU A 205 2.18 -9.00 13.16
C GLU A 205 1.25 -8.85 11.94
N LEU A 206 1.60 -9.49 10.81
CA LEU A 206 0.74 -9.56 9.64
C LEU A 206 -0.61 -10.21 9.97
N MET A 207 -0.61 -11.32 10.72
CA MET A 207 -1.85 -12.00 11.09
C MET A 207 -2.74 -11.10 11.94
N GLU A 208 -2.19 -10.30 12.85
CA GLU A 208 -2.99 -9.33 13.62
C GLU A 208 -3.68 -8.31 12.72
N VAL A 209 -2.97 -7.77 11.72
CA VAL A 209 -3.52 -6.82 10.75
C VAL A 209 -4.58 -7.49 9.87
N GLN A 210 -4.36 -8.72 9.41
CA GLN A 210 -5.32 -9.47 8.61
C GLN A 210 -6.64 -9.69 9.35
N HIS A 211 -6.59 -10.02 10.65
CA HIS A 211 -7.81 -10.15 11.45
C HIS A 211 -8.52 -8.82 11.66
N LYS A 212 -7.80 -7.69 11.69
CA LYS A 212 -8.43 -6.35 11.72
C LYS A 212 -9.12 -6.04 10.40
N ILE A 213 -8.50 -6.35 9.26
CA ILE A 213 -9.09 -6.19 7.92
C ILE A 213 -10.43 -6.93 7.82
N LEU A 214 -10.46 -8.20 8.24
CA LEU A 214 -11.69 -9.02 8.21
C LEU A 214 -12.78 -8.57 9.19
N LYS A 215 -12.47 -7.66 10.13
CA LYS A 215 -13.48 -7.04 11.00
C LYS A 215 -14.06 -5.75 10.40
N CYS A 216 -13.39 -5.16 9.41
CA CYS A 216 -13.91 -4.00 8.69
C CYS A 216 -15.11 -4.41 7.83
N LYS A 217 -15.94 -3.43 7.46
CA LYS A 217 -17.05 -3.65 6.54
C LYS A 217 -16.53 -3.82 5.11
N LEU A 218 -16.41 -5.06 4.66
CA LEU A 218 -15.98 -5.43 3.31
C LEU A 218 -17.19 -5.79 2.42
N SER A 219 -17.00 -5.74 1.10
CA SER A 219 -17.95 -6.39 0.19
C SER A 219 -17.82 -7.91 0.31
N ALA A 220 -18.85 -8.67 -0.10
CA ALA A 220 -18.80 -10.13 -0.03
C ALA A 220 -17.67 -10.71 -0.90
N GLU A 221 -17.35 -10.06 -2.02
CA GLU A 221 -16.25 -10.44 -2.92
C GLU A 221 -14.89 -10.19 -2.25
N ASP A 222 -14.69 -9.00 -1.67
CA ASP A 222 -13.46 -8.65 -0.95
C ASP A 222 -13.24 -9.55 0.27
N GLU A 223 -14.31 -9.85 1.02
CA GLU A 223 -14.25 -10.74 2.17
C GLU A 223 -13.84 -12.16 1.74
N GLN A 224 -14.36 -12.65 0.62
CA GLN A 224 -13.97 -13.96 0.09
C GLN A 224 -12.48 -13.97 -0.31
N GLU A 225 -12.00 -12.91 -0.97
CA GLU A 225 -10.59 -12.80 -1.35
C GLU A 225 -9.67 -12.72 -0.13
N GLU A 226 -10.03 -11.92 0.87
CA GLU A 226 -9.27 -11.77 2.10
C GLU A 226 -9.28 -13.03 2.97
N ASN A 227 -10.34 -13.84 2.92
CA ASN A 227 -10.36 -15.18 3.52
C ASN A 227 -9.42 -16.16 2.80
N LYS A 228 -9.31 -16.10 1.47
CA LYS A 228 -8.31 -16.90 0.72
C LYS A 228 -6.89 -16.48 1.09
N LYS A 229 -6.62 -15.17 1.16
CA LYS A 229 -5.32 -14.64 1.62
C LYS A 229 -5.01 -15.07 3.06
N LEU A 230 -6.00 -15.06 3.96
CA LEU A 230 -5.83 -15.53 5.34
C LEU A 230 -5.30 -16.96 5.41
N LEU A 231 -5.79 -17.87 4.55
CA LEU A 231 -5.27 -19.25 4.49
C LEU A 231 -3.81 -19.28 4.02
N GLY A 232 -3.48 -18.49 2.99
CA GLY A 232 -2.11 -18.28 2.53
C GLY A 232 -1.18 -17.76 3.63
N TYR A 233 -1.61 -16.74 4.39
CA TYR A 233 -0.82 -16.19 5.50
C TYR A 233 -0.67 -17.16 6.68
N LYS A 234 -1.70 -17.94 6.99
CA LYS A 234 -1.57 -19.03 7.98
C LYS A 234 -0.55 -20.07 7.53
N TYR A 235 -0.55 -20.43 6.25
CA TYR A 235 0.46 -21.31 5.68
C TYR A 235 1.88 -20.73 5.82
N GLU A 236 2.09 -19.46 5.48
CA GLU A 236 3.38 -18.78 5.64
C GLU A 236 3.84 -18.70 7.10
N LEU A 237 2.92 -18.41 8.02
CA LEU A 237 3.21 -18.43 9.45
C LEU A 237 3.60 -19.83 9.95
N GLY A 238 2.90 -20.87 9.45
CA GLY A 238 3.26 -22.26 9.73
C GLY A 238 4.67 -22.60 9.23
N ARG A 239 5.00 -22.20 8.00
CA ARG A 239 6.34 -22.34 7.42
C ARG A 239 7.41 -21.61 8.24
N TYR A 240 7.13 -20.38 8.66
CA TYR A 240 8.03 -19.62 9.52
C TYR A 240 8.27 -20.30 10.86
N TYR A 241 7.25 -20.91 11.47
CA TYR A 241 7.43 -21.70 12.68
C TYR A 241 8.27 -22.97 12.48
N LEU A 242 8.20 -23.61 11.30
CA LEU A 242 9.12 -24.70 10.97
C LEU A 242 10.56 -24.20 10.84
N GLU A 243 10.77 -23.10 10.13
CA GLU A 243 12.10 -22.49 9.93
C GLU A 243 12.74 -22.05 11.25
N THR A 244 11.94 -21.61 12.22
CA THR A 244 12.40 -21.16 13.55
C THR A 244 12.40 -22.28 14.61
N GLY A 245 12.06 -23.51 14.23
CA GLY A 245 12.07 -24.68 15.13
C GLY A 245 10.89 -24.78 16.09
N SER A 246 9.88 -23.91 15.97
CA SER A 246 8.63 -23.95 16.75
C SER A 246 7.61 -24.96 16.18
N VAL A 247 8.02 -26.24 16.09
CA VAL A 247 7.29 -27.31 15.36
C VAL A 247 5.84 -27.48 15.85
N ASP A 248 5.59 -27.45 17.16
CA ASP A 248 4.23 -27.63 17.71
C ASP A 248 3.25 -26.53 17.24
N LYS A 249 3.74 -25.29 17.17
CA LYS A 249 2.94 -24.15 16.67
C LYS A 249 2.67 -24.30 15.18
N ALA A 250 3.67 -24.72 14.41
CA ALA A 250 3.52 -24.98 12.98
C ALA A 250 2.47 -26.06 12.71
N ILE A 251 2.55 -27.20 13.40
CA ILE A 251 1.59 -28.30 13.27
C ILE A 251 0.16 -27.82 13.54
N LYS A 252 -0.05 -27.08 14.63
CA LYS A 252 -1.38 -26.56 14.99
C LYS A 252 -1.94 -25.65 13.91
N ILE A 253 -1.13 -24.74 13.37
CA ILE A 253 -1.57 -23.80 12.34
C ILE A 253 -1.83 -24.51 11.01
N LEU A 254 -0.92 -25.38 10.56
CA LEU A 254 -1.06 -26.09 9.30
C LEU A 254 -2.27 -27.05 9.32
N LYS A 255 -2.53 -27.73 10.44
CA LYS A 255 -3.78 -28.50 10.64
C LYS A 255 -5.02 -27.62 10.52
N SER A 256 -4.95 -26.37 10.98
CA SER A 256 -6.07 -25.42 10.85
C SER A 256 -6.30 -24.99 9.40
N VAL A 257 -5.23 -24.83 8.59
CA VAL A 257 -5.34 -24.53 7.16
C VAL A 257 -6.02 -25.68 6.43
N ILE A 258 -5.55 -26.91 6.65
CA ILE A 258 -6.12 -28.13 6.04
C ILE A 258 -7.59 -28.34 6.44
N LYS A 259 -7.95 -28.02 7.69
CA LYS A 259 -9.35 -28.11 8.14
C LYS A 259 -10.26 -27.10 7.42
N SER A 260 -9.74 -25.92 7.09
CA SER A 260 -10.50 -24.88 6.40
C SER A 260 -10.54 -25.10 4.88
N ASP A 261 -9.45 -25.62 4.30
CA ASP A 261 -9.33 -25.91 2.89
C ASP A 261 -8.59 -27.24 2.70
N LYS A 262 -9.35 -28.28 2.35
CA LYS A 262 -8.84 -29.64 2.14
C LYS A 262 -8.02 -29.76 0.86
N ASP A 263 -8.17 -28.83 -0.08
CA ASP A 263 -7.44 -28.82 -1.34
C ASP A 263 -6.12 -28.06 -1.24
N PHE A 264 -5.76 -27.56 -0.04
CA PHE A 264 -4.52 -26.82 0.21
C PHE A 264 -3.30 -27.76 0.28
N ILE A 265 -2.89 -28.30 -0.88
CA ILE A 265 -1.76 -29.23 -1.07
C ILE A 265 -0.50 -28.77 -0.33
N ALA A 266 -0.16 -27.49 -0.45
CA ALA A 266 1.05 -26.93 0.16
C ALA A 266 1.08 -27.09 1.70
N ALA A 267 -0.08 -27.05 2.36
CA ALA A 267 -0.20 -27.16 3.82
C ALA A 267 -0.01 -28.60 4.28
N TYR A 268 -0.51 -29.59 3.52
CA TYR A 268 -0.22 -31.00 3.77
C TYR A 268 1.27 -31.30 3.65
N LEU A 269 1.92 -30.79 2.59
CA LEU A 269 3.36 -30.99 2.38
C LEU A 269 4.19 -30.35 3.49
N ALA A 270 3.86 -29.12 3.89
CA ALA A 270 4.53 -28.48 5.02
C ALA A 270 4.27 -29.21 6.35
N LEU A 271 3.06 -29.74 6.56
CA LEU A 271 2.71 -30.49 7.76
C LEU A 271 3.47 -31.82 7.81
N ALA A 272 3.56 -32.56 6.71
CA ALA A 272 4.38 -33.76 6.61
C ALA A 272 5.86 -33.43 6.86
N GLY A 273 6.35 -32.33 6.30
CA GLY A 273 7.67 -31.76 6.57
C GLY A 273 7.96 -31.51 8.05
N ALA A 274 6.95 -31.15 8.83
CA ALA A 274 7.06 -30.95 10.28
C ALA A 274 7.30 -32.26 11.06
N TYR A 275 6.91 -33.40 10.49
CA TYR A 275 7.02 -34.72 11.12
C TYR A 275 8.23 -35.53 10.61
N PHE A 276 8.77 -35.21 9.43
CA PHE A 276 9.98 -35.85 8.92
C PHE A 276 11.17 -35.66 9.87
N GLY A 277 11.94 -36.73 10.08
CA GLY A 277 13.09 -36.76 10.99
C GLY A 277 12.74 -37.03 12.46
N GLY A 278 11.46 -37.11 12.82
CA GLY A 278 10.98 -37.52 14.14
C GLY A 278 9.95 -38.65 14.08
N ASN A 279 8.86 -38.45 13.35
CA ASN A 279 7.78 -39.43 13.18
C ASN A 279 7.40 -39.59 11.71
N ASN A 280 8.23 -40.32 10.97
CA ASN A 280 8.05 -40.53 9.53
C ASN A 280 6.72 -41.22 9.18
N LYS A 281 6.20 -42.08 10.06
CA LYS A 281 4.89 -42.74 9.85
C LYS A 281 3.74 -41.73 9.80
N GLU A 282 3.76 -40.74 10.69
CA GLU A 282 2.75 -39.68 10.68
C GLU A 282 2.87 -38.81 9.42
N ALA A 283 4.10 -38.48 9.01
CA ALA A 283 4.34 -37.74 7.77
C ALA A 283 3.77 -38.47 6.55
N GLN A 284 4.02 -39.78 6.42
CA GLN A 284 3.45 -40.62 5.38
C GLN A 284 1.91 -40.62 5.41
N ALA A 285 1.31 -40.80 6.60
CA ALA A 285 -0.14 -40.79 6.75
C ALA A 285 -0.77 -39.46 6.30
N ILE A 286 -0.12 -38.33 6.58
CA ILE A 286 -0.57 -37.01 6.12
C ILE A 286 -0.53 -36.90 4.60
N LEU A 287 0.55 -37.36 3.96
CA LEU A 287 0.68 -37.29 2.50
C LEU A 287 -0.31 -38.23 1.80
N ILE A 288 -0.50 -39.45 2.32
CA ILE A 288 -1.50 -40.41 1.81
C ILE A 288 -2.89 -39.80 1.91
N LYS A 289 -3.24 -39.22 3.07
CA LYS A 289 -4.52 -38.52 3.25
C LYS A 289 -4.68 -37.35 2.29
N GLY A 290 -3.62 -36.57 2.06
CA GLY A 290 -3.63 -35.46 1.10
C GLY A 290 -3.91 -35.96 -0.32
N TYR A 291 -3.31 -37.10 -0.70
CA TYR A 291 -3.60 -37.75 -1.98
C TYR A 291 -5.04 -38.24 -2.06
N GLU A 292 -5.57 -38.87 -1.02
CA GLU A 292 -6.94 -39.39 -1.01
C GLU A 292 -8.00 -38.28 -1.16
N GLU A 293 -7.77 -37.11 -0.56
CA GLU A 293 -8.70 -35.97 -0.62
C GLU A 293 -8.59 -35.20 -1.95
N THR A 294 -7.38 -35.03 -2.50
CA THR A 294 -7.15 -34.13 -3.66
C THR A 294 -6.85 -34.84 -4.98
N SER A 295 -6.50 -36.13 -4.94
CA SER A 295 -5.93 -36.90 -6.05
C SER A 295 -4.71 -36.23 -6.73
N SER A 296 -4.00 -35.34 -6.02
CA SER A 296 -2.85 -34.63 -6.57
C SER A 296 -1.60 -35.51 -6.59
N LEU A 297 -1.03 -35.70 -7.78
CA LEU A 297 0.21 -36.46 -8.01
C LEU A 297 1.42 -35.91 -7.25
N VAL A 298 1.38 -34.65 -6.81
CA VAL A 298 2.44 -34.02 -6.00
C VAL A 298 2.67 -34.83 -4.71
N PHE A 299 1.60 -35.35 -4.11
CA PHE A 299 1.70 -36.21 -2.93
C PHE A 299 2.40 -37.53 -3.23
N LEU A 300 2.10 -38.17 -4.36
CA LEU A 300 2.74 -39.41 -4.77
C LEU A 300 4.24 -39.20 -5.04
N THR A 301 4.62 -38.10 -5.70
CA THR A 301 6.04 -37.78 -5.91
C THR A 301 6.77 -37.51 -4.59
N SER A 302 6.11 -36.88 -3.62
CA SER A 302 6.69 -36.62 -2.30
C SER A 302 6.84 -37.90 -1.47
N LEU A 303 5.85 -38.80 -1.53
CA LEU A 303 5.91 -40.13 -0.92
C LEU A 303 6.99 -41.00 -1.57
N GLU A 304 7.13 -40.92 -2.90
CA GLU A 304 8.15 -41.63 -3.65
C GLU A 304 9.56 -41.27 -3.18
N ASP A 305 9.88 -39.97 -3.16
CA ASP A 305 11.20 -39.52 -2.71
C ASP A 305 11.47 -39.93 -1.25
N HIS A 306 10.45 -39.91 -0.40
CA HIS A 306 10.54 -40.38 0.98
C HIS A 306 10.84 -41.88 1.08
N PHE A 307 10.00 -42.75 0.50
CA PHE A 307 10.15 -44.21 0.60
C PHE A 307 11.42 -44.73 -0.07
N ILE A 308 11.85 -44.10 -1.17
CA ILE A 308 13.13 -44.44 -1.81
C ILE A 308 14.30 -44.08 -0.90
N THR A 309 14.24 -42.92 -0.23
CA THR A 309 15.29 -42.50 0.72
C THR A 309 15.32 -43.40 1.96
N GLU A 310 14.17 -43.89 2.43
CA GLU A 310 14.09 -44.86 3.53
C GLU A 310 14.52 -46.29 3.15
N GLY A 311 14.63 -46.60 1.85
CA GLY A 311 14.97 -47.94 1.37
C GLY A 311 13.81 -48.93 1.36
N GLU A 312 12.56 -48.43 1.39
CA GLU A 312 11.32 -49.24 1.44
C GLU A 312 10.46 -49.03 0.18
N PRO A 313 10.98 -49.31 -1.03
CA PRO A 313 10.30 -49.00 -2.29
C PRO A 313 9.03 -49.84 -2.53
N GLY A 314 8.87 -50.98 -1.85
CA GLY A 314 7.68 -51.84 -2.01
C GLY A 314 6.38 -51.13 -1.63
N THR A 315 6.41 -50.30 -0.58
CA THR A 315 5.23 -49.58 -0.10
C THR A 315 4.76 -48.53 -1.12
N ILE A 316 5.68 -47.77 -1.72
CA ILE A 316 5.31 -46.78 -2.73
C ILE A 316 4.81 -47.44 -4.02
N ILE A 317 5.35 -48.59 -4.42
CA ILE A 317 4.83 -49.37 -5.55
C ILE A 317 3.36 -49.76 -5.30
N ASP A 318 3.05 -50.30 -4.12
CA ASP A 318 1.67 -50.67 -3.75
C ASP A 318 0.72 -49.46 -3.77
N ILE A 319 1.17 -48.30 -3.27
CA ILE A 319 0.40 -47.06 -3.31
C ILE A 319 0.09 -46.64 -4.76
N TYR A 320 1.09 -46.62 -5.65
CA TYR A 320 0.85 -46.30 -7.05
C TYR A 320 -0.04 -47.34 -7.75
N GLN A 321 0.16 -48.63 -7.49
CA GLN A 321 -0.68 -49.69 -8.06
C GLN A 321 -2.15 -49.52 -7.63
N LYS A 322 -2.41 -49.26 -6.36
CA LYS A 322 -3.76 -48.96 -5.84
C LYS A 322 -4.34 -47.69 -6.48
N ALA A 323 -3.52 -46.66 -6.67
CA ALA A 323 -3.93 -45.44 -7.35
C ALA A 323 -4.36 -45.72 -8.81
N VAL A 324 -3.57 -46.48 -9.57
CA VAL A 324 -3.89 -46.89 -10.95
C VAL A 324 -5.13 -47.78 -10.99
N GLN A 325 -5.31 -48.70 -10.04
CA GLN A 325 -6.52 -49.53 -9.97
C GLN A 325 -7.78 -48.72 -9.69
N LYS A 326 -7.67 -47.67 -8.85
CA LYS A 326 -8.79 -46.79 -8.51
C LYS A 326 -9.19 -45.89 -9.68
N ASP A 327 -8.22 -45.38 -10.43
CA ASP A 327 -8.45 -44.61 -11.66
C ASP A 327 -7.61 -45.13 -12.84
N PRO A 328 -8.08 -46.20 -13.51
CA PRO A 328 -7.33 -46.80 -14.62
C PRO A 328 -7.21 -45.92 -15.86
N LYS A 329 -8.00 -44.84 -15.93
CA LYS A 329 -8.01 -43.92 -17.09
C LYS A 329 -7.00 -42.79 -16.94
N ASP A 330 -6.48 -42.54 -15.74
CA ASP A 330 -5.45 -41.54 -15.54
C ASP A 330 -4.08 -42.05 -16.01
N LEU A 331 -3.78 -41.78 -17.29
CA LEU A 331 -2.50 -42.15 -17.93
C LEU A 331 -1.28 -41.52 -17.24
N ARG A 332 -1.48 -40.43 -16.48
CA ARG A 332 -0.39 -39.84 -15.68
C ARG A 332 0.05 -40.79 -14.57
N LEU A 333 -0.88 -41.46 -13.90
CA LEU A 333 -0.55 -42.44 -12.85
C LEU A 333 0.26 -43.60 -13.40
N GLN A 334 -0.12 -44.11 -14.58
CA GLN A 334 0.61 -45.16 -15.29
C GLN A 334 2.03 -44.69 -15.66
N PHE A 335 2.16 -43.46 -16.17
CA PHE A 335 3.47 -42.87 -16.49
C PHE A 335 4.37 -42.74 -15.25
N PHE A 336 3.85 -42.24 -14.12
CA PHE A 336 4.64 -42.13 -12.88
C PHE A 336 4.98 -43.50 -12.29
N LEU A 337 4.08 -44.49 -12.36
CA LEU A 337 4.38 -45.86 -11.94
C LEU A 337 5.47 -46.50 -12.82
N ALA A 338 5.40 -46.34 -14.13
CA ALA A 338 6.45 -46.80 -15.04
C ALA A 338 7.80 -46.13 -14.76
N LYS A 339 7.78 -44.81 -14.50
CA LYS A 339 8.97 -44.04 -14.12
C LYS A 339 9.58 -44.54 -12.81
N LEU A 340 8.74 -44.89 -11.83
CA LEU A 340 9.17 -45.50 -10.58
C LEU A 340 9.80 -46.89 -10.82
N TYR A 341 9.17 -47.75 -11.60
CA TYR A 341 9.74 -49.05 -11.96
C TYR A 341 11.10 -48.92 -12.65
N TYR A 342 11.22 -47.98 -13.58
CA TYR A 342 12.50 -47.68 -14.22
C TYR A 342 13.56 -47.21 -13.21
N ARG A 343 13.20 -46.29 -12.30
CA ARG A 343 14.10 -45.79 -11.23
C ARG A 343 14.58 -46.90 -10.30
N LEU A 344 13.78 -47.96 -10.11
CA LEU A 344 14.09 -49.12 -9.29
C LEU A 344 14.75 -50.28 -10.09
N GLU A 345 15.14 -50.04 -11.34
CA GLU A 345 15.72 -51.05 -12.25
C GLU A 345 14.80 -52.26 -12.53
N MET A 346 13.49 -52.11 -12.32
CA MET A 346 12.45 -53.09 -12.66
C MET A 346 12.04 -52.91 -14.13
N ILE A 347 12.98 -53.15 -15.05
CA ILE A 347 12.87 -52.75 -16.46
C ILE A 347 11.68 -53.39 -17.19
N ASP A 348 11.41 -54.68 -16.97
CA ASP A 348 10.29 -55.36 -17.63
C ASP A 348 8.93 -54.82 -17.17
N TYR A 349 8.77 -54.59 -15.87
CA TYR A 349 7.56 -53.96 -15.32
C TYR A 349 7.37 -52.53 -15.83
N ALA A 350 8.46 -51.76 -15.97
CA ALA A 350 8.40 -50.43 -16.56
C ALA A 350 7.91 -50.49 -18.01
N LEU A 351 8.45 -51.41 -18.82
CA LEU A 351 8.05 -51.56 -20.21
C LEU A 351 6.59 -52.01 -20.36
N ASP A 352 6.15 -52.99 -19.57
CA ASP A 352 4.77 -53.48 -19.59
C ASP A 352 3.78 -52.36 -19.22
N THR A 353 4.14 -51.55 -18.21
CA THR A 353 3.33 -50.39 -17.78
C THR A 353 3.28 -49.31 -18.86
N ILE A 354 4.39 -49.04 -19.56
CA ILE A 354 4.42 -48.06 -20.66
C ILE A 354 3.61 -48.53 -21.86
N ASN A 355 3.70 -49.81 -22.21
CA ASN A 355 2.96 -50.39 -23.34
C ASN A 355 1.44 -50.37 -23.13
N ALA A 356 0.97 -50.26 -21.88
CA ALA A 356 -0.43 -50.07 -21.55
C ALA A 356 -0.93 -48.62 -21.78
N ILE A 357 -0.01 -47.65 -21.92
CA ILE A 357 -0.34 -46.25 -22.19
C ILE A 357 -0.50 -46.09 -23.71
N ASP A 358 -1.68 -45.65 -24.17
CA ASP A 358 -1.87 -45.25 -25.56
C ASP A 358 -1.10 -43.93 -25.82
N PRO A 359 -0.04 -43.93 -26.65
CA PRO A 359 0.76 -42.73 -26.89
C PRO A 359 -0.03 -41.62 -27.60
N SER A 360 -1.12 -41.97 -28.31
CA SER A 360 -1.98 -40.97 -28.94
C SER A 360 -2.89 -40.25 -27.95
N ALA A 361 -3.22 -40.91 -26.83
CA ALA A 361 -4.00 -40.36 -25.74
C ALA A 361 -3.13 -39.62 -24.70
N PHE A 362 -1.83 -39.90 -24.66
CA PHE A 362 -0.86 -39.30 -23.75
C PHE A 362 0.36 -38.76 -24.51
N ASP A 363 0.13 -37.69 -25.28
CA ASP A 363 1.17 -36.96 -26.03
C ASP A 363 2.05 -36.14 -25.07
N TYR A 364 2.93 -36.83 -24.36
CA TYR A 364 3.92 -36.24 -23.48
C TYR A 364 5.32 -36.64 -23.93
N PRO A 365 6.20 -35.69 -24.32
CA PRO A 365 7.57 -35.99 -24.73
C PRO A 365 8.38 -36.78 -23.69
N GLY A 366 8.05 -36.63 -22.39
CA GLY A 366 8.68 -37.39 -21.31
C GLY A 366 8.34 -38.90 -21.32
N LEU A 367 7.22 -39.31 -21.94
CA LEU A 367 6.90 -40.73 -22.14
C LEU A 367 7.88 -41.39 -23.11
N HIS A 368 8.13 -40.75 -24.26
CA HIS A 368 9.07 -41.25 -25.27
C HIS A 368 10.50 -41.29 -24.75
N ALA A 369 10.88 -40.28 -23.97
CA ALA A 369 12.12 -40.25 -23.22
C ALA A 369 12.28 -41.46 -22.29
N LEU A 370 11.26 -41.75 -21.48
CA LEU A 370 11.25 -42.90 -20.58
C LEU A 370 11.32 -44.24 -21.34
N LEU A 371 10.53 -44.40 -22.40
CA LEU A 371 10.53 -45.61 -23.22
C LEU A 371 11.89 -45.82 -23.93
N GLY A 372 12.51 -44.75 -24.41
CA GLY A 372 13.86 -44.78 -24.96
C GLY A 372 14.88 -45.27 -23.94
N SER A 373 14.83 -44.74 -22.71
CA SER A 373 15.69 -45.19 -21.61
C SER A 373 15.46 -46.64 -21.20
N VAL A 374 14.20 -47.11 -21.23
CA VAL A 374 13.87 -48.53 -21.00
C VAL A 374 14.47 -49.43 -22.09
N TYR A 375 14.34 -49.07 -23.37
CA TYR A 375 14.95 -49.83 -24.46
C TYR A 375 16.48 -49.81 -24.41
N GLU A 376 17.07 -48.68 -24.03
CA GLU A 376 18.52 -48.56 -23.82
C GLU A 376 19.00 -49.53 -22.74
N ARG A 377 18.31 -49.61 -21.59
CA ARG A 377 18.62 -50.58 -20.53
C ARG A 377 18.51 -52.04 -20.99
N ARG A 378 17.63 -52.33 -21.97
CA ARG A 378 17.49 -53.64 -22.61
C ARG A 378 18.47 -53.90 -23.76
N SER A 379 19.37 -52.96 -24.06
CA SER A 379 20.28 -53.00 -25.22
C SER A 379 19.57 -53.01 -26.59
N GLU A 380 18.30 -52.56 -26.64
CA GLU A 380 17.53 -52.42 -27.88
C GLU A 380 17.75 -51.03 -28.50
N TYR A 381 19.01 -50.74 -28.87
CA TYR A 381 19.47 -49.39 -29.21
C TYR A 381 18.71 -48.73 -30.37
N GLU A 382 18.32 -49.49 -31.40
CA GLU A 382 17.57 -48.93 -32.54
C GLU A 382 16.19 -48.40 -32.11
N LYS A 383 15.50 -49.14 -31.23
CA LYS A 383 14.21 -48.69 -30.68
C LYS A 383 14.41 -47.50 -29.75
N ALA A 384 15.45 -47.54 -28.91
CA ALA A 384 15.80 -46.44 -28.02
C ALA A 384 16.03 -45.13 -28.80
N VAL A 385 16.85 -45.17 -29.86
CA VAL A 385 17.13 -44.02 -30.72
C VAL A 385 15.84 -43.48 -31.37
N ASN A 386 14.95 -44.37 -31.84
CA ASN A 386 13.69 -43.94 -32.42
C ASN A 386 12.79 -43.20 -31.43
N GLU A 387 12.69 -43.68 -30.19
CA GLU A 387 11.90 -43.01 -29.14
C GLU A 387 12.56 -41.71 -28.66
N PHE A 388 13.88 -41.68 -28.46
CA PHE A 388 14.59 -40.45 -28.11
C PHE A 388 14.43 -39.36 -29.17
N ARG A 389 14.36 -39.71 -30.46
CA ARG A 389 14.06 -38.75 -31.55
C ARG A 389 12.70 -38.08 -31.36
N LYS A 390 11.70 -38.79 -30.82
CA LYS A 390 10.37 -38.23 -30.53
C LYS A 390 10.38 -37.31 -29.30
N SER A 391 11.33 -37.47 -28.39
CA SER A 391 11.46 -36.65 -27.17
C SER A 391 12.41 -35.45 -27.27
N LEU A 392 13.04 -35.18 -28.43
CA LEU A 392 14.11 -34.17 -28.62
C LEU A 392 13.77 -32.72 -28.20
N LYS A 393 12.50 -32.42 -27.90
CA LYS A 393 12.06 -31.10 -27.42
C LYS A 393 12.24 -30.89 -25.90
N VAL A 394 12.72 -31.90 -25.17
CA VAL A 394 12.86 -31.86 -23.70
C VAL A 394 14.32 -31.66 -23.28
N GLU A 395 14.60 -30.60 -22.52
CA GLU A 395 15.94 -30.31 -22.00
C GLU A 395 16.38 -31.29 -20.90
N LYS A 396 15.46 -31.77 -20.06
CA LYS A 396 15.71 -32.75 -18.98
C LYS A 396 14.76 -33.94 -19.12
N MET A 397 15.30 -35.02 -19.67
CA MET A 397 14.55 -36.15 -20.23
C MET A 397 13.53 -36.82 -19.27
N LEU A 398 13.79 -36.89 -17.96
CA LEU A 398 12.93 -37.56 -16.97
C LEU A 398 12.44 -36.67 -15.82
N LEU A 399 12.76 -35.38 -15.85
CA LEU A 399 12.31 -34.44 -14.84
C LEU A 399 10.98 -33.83 -15.28
N VAL A 400 9.93 -34.04 -14.48
CA VAL A 400 8.63 -33.38 -14.69
C VAL A 400 8.66 -32.05 -13.93
N PRO A 401 8.66 -30.89 -14.62
CA PRO A 401 8.68 -29.62 -13.94
C PRO A 401 7.32 -29.32 -13.30
N PHE A 402 7.31 -28.39 -12.36
CA PHE A 402 6.11 -27.79 -11.82
C PHE A 402 5.74 -26.53 -12.59
N CYS A 403 4.44 -26.26 -12.69
CA CYS A 403 3.93 -25.01 -13.20
C CYS A 403 2.91 -24.38 -12.24
N CYS A 404 2.99 -23.06 -12.09
CA CYS A 404 1.95 -22.26 -11.46
C CYS A 404 0.72 -22.13 -12.36
N SER A 405 -0.42 -22.67 -11.93
CA SER A 405 -1.71 -22.59 -12.63
C SER A 405 -2.27 -21.17 -12.78
N ASN A 406 -1.76 -20.20 -12.00
CA ASN A 406 -2.20 -18.80 -12.03
C ASN A 406 -1.41 -17.94 -13.03
N CYS A 407 -0.07 -18.00 -13.04
CA CYS A 407 0.76 -17.15 -13.90
C CYS A 407 1.60 -17.90 -14.94
N ASN A 408 1.52 -19.23 -14.98
CA ASN A 408 2.30 -20.10 -15.86
C ASN A 408 3.83 -20.08 -15.60
N TYR A 409 4.27 -19.62 -14.43
CA TYR A 409 5.66 -19.76 -13.99
C TYR A 409 6.06 -21.24 -13.91
N ILE A 410 7.19 -21.61 -14.52
CA ILE A 410 7.72 -22.98 -14.54
C ILE A 410 8.91 -23.09 -13.59
N SER A 411 8.97 -24.16 -12.80
CA SER A 411 10.03 -24.44 -11.83
C SER A 411 10.40 -25.92 -11.83
N ASN A 412 11.67 -26.23 -11.58
CA ASN A 412 12.09 -27.61 -11.31
C ASN A 412 11.87 -28.01 -9.84
N GLU A 413 11.63 -27.03 -8.97
CA GLU A 413 11.42 -27.22 -7.54
C GLU A 413 9.98 -26.87 -7.17
N TRP A 414 9.42 -27.65 -6.24
CA TRP A 414 8.11 -27.39 -5.68
C TRP A 414 8.13 -26.13 -4.80
N SER A 415 7.10 -25.30 -4.91
CA SER A 415 6.86 -24.20 -3.98
C SER A 415 5.38 -24.10 -3.62
N GLY A 416 5.09 -23.94 -2.33
CA GLY A 416 3.72 -23.70 -1.87
C GLY A 416 3.19 -22.30 -2.21
N ARG A 417 4.09 -21.36 -2.50
CA ARG A 417 3.78 -19.98 -2.91
C ARG A 417 4.57 -19.63 -4.17
N CYS A 418 3.88 -19.22 -5.23
CA CYS A 418 4.54 -18.89 -6.49
C CYS A 418 5.55 -17.74 -6.29
N PRO A 419 6.82 -17.90 -6.71
CA PRO A 419 7.82 -16.84 -6.57
C PRO A 419 7.54 -15.64 -7.47
N GLU A 420 6.84 -15.83 -8.59
CA GLU A 420 6.49 -14.77 -9.55
C GLU A 420 5.20 -14.03 -9.14
N CYS A 421 4.04 -14.70 -9.16
CA CYS A 421 2.75 -14.05 -8.88
C CYS A 421 2.32 -14.05 -7.41
N LYS A 422 3.12 -14.66 -6.51
CA LYS A 422 2.87 -14.71 -5.07
C LYS A 422 1.61 -15.44 -4.62
N SER A 423 0.88 -16.09 -5.53
CA SER A 423 -0.30 -16.91 -5.21
C SER A 423 0.08 -18.24 -4.55
N TRP A 424 -0.70 -18.64 -3.54
CA TRP A 424 -0.54 -19.91 -2.84
C TRP A 424 -1.24 -21.06 -3.55
N ASN A 425 -0.75 -22.28 -3.33
CA ASN A 425 -1.43 -23.51 -3.73
C ASN A 425 -1.76 -23.60 -5.24
N THR A 426 -0.86 -23.06 -6.07
CA THR A 426 -1.06 -22.99 -7.54
C THR A 426 -0.14 -23.94 -8.31
N PHE A 427 0.86 -24.54 -7.67
CA PHE A 427 1.81 -25.39 -8.38
C PHE A 427 1.18 -26.76 -8.68
N ILE A 428 1.32 -27.20 -9.93
CA ILE A 428 0.90 -28.51 -10.41
C ILE A 428 2.05 -29.13 -11.21
N LEU A 429 2.07 -30.46 -11.38
CA LEU A 429 3.02 -31.13 -12.27
C LEU A 429 2.64 -30.85 -13.74
N ASP A 430 3.58 -30.32 -14.53
CA ASP A 430 3.34 -29.88 -15.92
C ASP A 430 3.55 -31.04 -16.91
N ILE A 431 2.63 -32.01 -16.86
CA ILE A 431 2.71 -33.27 -17.63
C ILE A 431 2.17 -33.09 -19.07
N ASN A 432 1.36 -32.05 -19.35
CA ASN A 432 0.80 -31.82 -20.68
C ASN A 432 1.34 -30.54 -21.35
N GLU A 433 2.48 -30.03 -20.88
CA GLU A 433 3.02 -28.72 -21.28
C GLU A 433 1.96 -27.59 -21.24
N ILE A 434 0.99 -27.66 -20.31
CA ILE A 434 -0.20 -26.81 -20.23
C ILE A 434 0.22 -25.34 -20.22
N CYS A 435 1.29 -25.07 -19.48
CA CYS A 435 1.82 -23.73 -19.31
C CYS A 435 2.63 -23.24 -20.51
N LYS A 436 3.35 -24.13 -21.22
CA LYS A 436 4.02 -23.75 -22.48
C LYS A 436 2.99 -23.45 -23.58
N ILE A 437 1.90 -24.22 -23.66
CA ILE A 437 0.82 -24.01 -24.62
C ILE A 437 0.12 -22.68 -24.35
N ARG A 438 -0.27 -22.41 -23.10
CA ARG A 438 -0.92 -21.13 -22.72
C ARG A 438 -0.02 -19.92 -22.92
N LYS A 439 1.28 -20.04 -22.63
CA LYS A 439 2.25 -18.95 -22.85
C LYS A 439 2.41 -18.59 -24.33
N ARG A 440 2.36 -19.59 -25.23
CA ARG A 440 2.37 -19.36 -26.68
C ARG A 440 1.09 -18.69 -27.20
N GLN A 441 -0.06 -18.99 -26.59
CA GLN A 441 -1.35 -18.39 -26.97
C GLN A 441 -1.55 -16.97 -26.42
N GLY A 442 -0.94 -16.61 -25.28
CA GLY A 442 -1.01 -15.26 -24.72
C GLY A 442 0.07 -14.29 -25.22
N SER A 443 0.95 -14.73 -26.13
CA SER A 443 2.00 -13.92 -26.76
C SER A 443 1.81 -13.74 -28.27
N ALA A 444 0.70 -14.25 -28.81
CA ALA A 444 0.14 -13.93 -30.12
C ALA A 444 -1.02 -12.95 -29.95
#